data_AF-A0A0C3A169-F1
#
_entry.id   AF-A0A0C3A169-F1
#
_cell.length_a   1.000
_cell.length_b   1.000
_cell.length_c   1.000
_cell.angle_alpha   90.00
_cell.angle_beta   90.00
_cell.angle_gamma   90.00
#
_symmetry.space_group_name_H-M   'P 1'
#
loop_
_entity.id
_entity.type
_entity.pdbx_description
1 polymer ?
#
loop_
_entity_poly.entity_id
_entity_poly.type
_entity_poly.pdbx_seq_one_letter_code
_entity_poly.pdbx_strand_id
1 'polypeptide(L)'
;QLPVVVQMAIFLFHVEHYRNAVSPEDISQWAGVSIGSVVNCTNCVMIAILEEHDQFISIPSKDSEDMEKAQVFIESYTCPAWKNSIFAADG
;
A
#
# COMPACT_ATOMS: atom_id res chain seq x y z
N GLN A 1 9.83 8.50 20.19
CA GLN A 1 9.40 8.05 18.85
C GLN A 1 10.62 7.45 18.14
N LEU A 2 10.47 6.32 17.44
CA LEU A 2 11.59 5.65 16.76
C LEU A 2 12.03 6.43 15.51
N PRO A 3 13.24 6.20 14.95
CA PRO A 3 13.63 6.81 13.68
C PRO A 3 12.65 6.47 12.54
N VAL A 4 12.42 7.40 11.60
CA VAL A 4 11.45 7.22 10.50
C VAL A 4 11.69 5.94 9.70
N VAL A 5 12.95 5.61 9.40
CA VAL A 5 13.33 4.38 8.70
C VAL A 5 12.89 3.13 9.46
N VAL A 6 12.98 3.15 10.80
CA VAL A 6 12.56 2.04 11.66
C VAL A 6 11.04 1.94 11.70
N GLN A 7 10.34 3.08 11.78
CA GLN A 7 8.87 3.11 11.71
C GLN A 7 8.38 2.53 10.38
N MET A 8 9.03 2.92 9.27
CA MET A 8 8.73 2.42 7.92
C MET A 8 9.00 0.92 7.79
N ALA A 9 10.11 0.41 8.32
CA ALA A 9 10.42 -1.02 8.28
C ALA A 9 9.38 -1.86 9.06
N ILE A 10 8.95 -1.39 10.24
CA ILE A 10 7.87 -2.02 11.02
C ILE A 10 6.56 -2.01 10.24
N PHE A 11 6.21 -0.87 9.64
CA PHE A 11 5.00 -0.72 8.84
C PHE A 11 5.00 -1.67 7.63
N LEU A 12 6.09 -1.70 6.86
CA LEU A 12 6.23 -2.58 5.70
C LEU A 12 6.15 -4.04 6.10
N PHE A 13 6.84 -4.47 7.17
CA PHE A 13 6.73 -5.84 7.65
C PHE A 13 5.29 -6.21 8.07
N HIS A 14 4.53 -5.24 8.60
CA HIS A 14 3.12 -5.42 8.95
C HIS A 14 2.21 -5.54 7.71
N VAL A 15 2.39 -4.69 6.68
CA VAL A 15 1.48 -4.63 5.52
C VAL A 15 1.90 -5.49 4.33
N GLU A 16 3.19 -5.75 4.14
CA GLU A 16 3.72 -6.62 3.08
C GLU A 16 3.24 -8.06 3.27
N HIS A 17 2.99 -8.45 4.52
CA HIS A 17 2.41 -9.75 4.83
C HIS A 17 0.89 -9.80 4.64
N TYR A 18 0.32 -9.08 3.68
CA TYR A 18 -1.11 -9.20 3.30
C TYR A 18 -1.45 -10.51 2.55
N ARG A 19 -0.69 -11.57 2.83
CA ARG A 19 -1.11 -12.96 2.62
C ARG A 19 -1.34 -13.73 3.95
N ASN A 20 -1.04 -13.15 5.12
CA ASN A 20 -1.41 -13.72 6.43
C ASN A 20 -1.35 -12.66 7.56
N ALA A 21 -2.37 -12.58 8.41
CA ALA A 21 -2.47 -11.59 9.48
C ALA A 21 -1.37 -11.72 10.56
N VAL A 22 -0.21 -11.10 10.36
CA VAL A 22 0.85 -11.05 11.38
C VAL A 22 0.37 -10.21 12.55
N SER A 23 0.40 -10.78 13.74
CA SER A 23 -0.10 -10.10 14.93
C SER A 23 0.87 -8.99 15.38
N PRO A 24 0.39 -7.90 16.01
CA PRO A 24 1.26 -6.90 16.63
C PRO A 24 2.25 -7.51 17.63
N GLU A 25 1.90 -8.62 18.27
CA GLU A 25 2.75 -9.40 19.15
C GLU A 25 3.97 -9.98 18.40
N ASP A 26 3.75 -10.63 17.25
CA ASP A 26 4.83 -11.19 16.43
C ASP A 26 5.79 -10.11 15.92
N ILE A 27 5.24 -8.98 15.48
CA ILE A 27 6.03 -7.82 15.03
C ILE A 27 6.83 -7.24 16.19
N SER A 28 6.25 -7.19 17.39
CA SER A 28 6.93 -6.70 18.59
C SER A 28 8.14 -7.57 18.95
N GLN A 29 8.00 -8.89 18.82
CA GLN A 29 9.10 -9.85 19.02
C GLN A 29 10.18 -9.72 17.95
N TRP A 30 9.78 -9.58 16.68
CA TRP A 30 10.70 -9.40 15.56
C TRP A 30 11.51 -8.09 15.68
N ALA A 31 10.85 -6.98 15.97
CA ALA A 31 11.49 -5.66 16.05
C ALA A 31 12.17 -5.39 17.41
N GLY A 32 11.93 -6.22 18.43
CA GLY A 32 12.45 -6.00 19.78
C GLY A 32 11.87 -4.75 20.46
N VAL A 33 10.61 -4.42 20.18
CA VAL A 33 9.92 -3.23 20.71
C VAL A 33 8.61 -3.63 21.40
N SER A 34 7.97 -2.71 22.11
CA SER A 34 6.65 -2.97 22.70
C SER A 34 5.55 -3.01 21.63
N ILE A 35 4.46 -3.75 21.88
CA ILE A 35 3.25 -3.75 21.03
C ILE A 35 2.75 -2.32 20.80
N GLY A 36 2.72 -1.48 21.84
CA GLY A 36 2.34 -0.07 21.70
C GLY A 36 3.25 0.70 20.75
N SER A 37 4.54 0.36 20.68
CA SER A 37 5.46 0.95 19.71
C SER A 37 5.14 0.49 18.28
N VAL A 38 4.76 -0.78 18.08
CA VAL A 38 4.31 -1.29 16.77
C VAL A 38 3.07 -0.54 16.28
N VAL A 39 2.06 -0.40 17.14
CA VAL A 39 0.83 0.34 16.84
C VAL A 39 1.14 1.80 16.53
N ASN A 40 1.98 2.45 17.34
CA ASN A 40 2.35 3.84 17.12
C ASN A 40 3.11 4.03 15.79
N CYS A 41 4.06 3.16 15.47
CA CYS A 41 4.80 3.23 14.20
C CYS A 41 3.87 3.03 13.00
N THR A 42 2.98 2.04 13.07
CA THR A 42 1.99 1.77 12.03
C THR A 42 1.09 2.99 11.79
N ASN A 43 0.57 3.59 12.86
CA ASN A 43 -0.28 4.79 12.78
C ASN A 43 0.48 6.00 12.22
N CYS A 44 1.72 6.25 12.68
CA CYS A 44 2.52 7.36 12.18
C CYS A 44 2.78 7.25 10.68
N VAL A 45 3.12 6.05 10.19
CA VAL A 45 3.36 5.83 8.76
C VAL A 45 2.06 5.92 7.95
N MET A 46 0.96 5.33 8.43
CA MET A 46 -0.33 5.45 7.76
C MET A 46 -0.82 6.89 7.66
N ILE A 47 -0.66 7.69 8.71
CA ILE A 47 -1.02 9.12 8.67
C ILE A 47 -0.20 9.84 7.61
N ALA A 48 1.12 9.64 7.58
CA ALA A 48 1.98 10.28 6.58
C ALA A 48 1.63 9.86 5.14
N ILE A 49 1.30 8.58 4.92
CA ILE A 49 0.84 8.10 3.61
C ILE A 49 -0.49 8.77 3.22
N LEU A 50 -1.43 8.90 4.16
CA LEU A 50 -2.73 9.53 3.91
C LEU A 50 -2.62 11.03 3.65
N GLU A 51 -1.70 11.73 4.31
CA GLU A 51 -1.44 13.16 4.07
C GLU A 51 -0.90 13.42 2.66
N GLU A 52 -0.11 12.48 2.13
CA GLU A 52 0.49 12.56 0.80
C GLU A 52 -0.33 11.82 -0.28
N HIS A 53 -1.43 11.16 0.12
CA HIS A 53 -2.23 10.30 -0.76
C HIS A 53 -2.69 11.07 -2.01
N ASP A 54 -3.29 12.23 -1.86
CA ASP A 54 -3.86 12.96 -2.99
C ASP A 54 -2.78 13.55 -3.92
N GLN A 55 -1.54 13.67 -3.46
CA GLN A 55 -0.42 14.15 -4.28
C GLN A 55 0.17 13.03 -5.14
N PHE A 56 0.30 11.82 -4.60
CA PHE A 56 1.02 10.72 -5.26
C PHE A 56 0.11 9.56 -5.72
N ILE A 57 -1.08 9.44 -5.15
CA ILE A 57 -2.07 8.40 -5.45
C ILE A 57 -3.33 9.09 -5.97
N SER A 58 -3.37 9.31 -7.29
CA SER A 58 -4.54 9.84 -7.98
C SER A 58 -5.12 8.81 -8.93
N ILE A 59 -6.43 8.60 -8.86
CA ILE A 59 -7.15 7.87 -9.91
C ILE A 59 -7.22 8.79 -11.15
N PRO A 60 -6.69 8.37 -12.31
CA PRO A 60 -6.78 9.18 -13.51
C PRO A 60 -8.23 9.48 -13.85
N SER A 61 -8.52 10.68 -14.37
CA SER A 61 -9.87 11.00 -14.81
C SER A 61 -10.28 10.07 -15.96
N LYS A 62 -11.58 9.77 -16.08
CA LYS A 62 -12.09 8.80 -17.06
C LYS A 62 -11.68 9.12 -18.50
N ASP A 63 -11.57 10.41 -18.82
CA ASP A 63 -11.25 10.91 -20.16
C ASP A 63 -9.77 11.33 -20.30
N SER A 64 -8.93 11.00 -19.31
CA SER A 64 -7.49 11.29 -19.37
C SER A 64 -6.75 10.32 -20.29
N GLU A 65 -5.65 10.80 -20.88
CA GLU A 65 -4.71 9.97 -21.64
C GLU A 65 -4.14 8.82 -20.78
N ASP A 66 -3.93 9.06 -19.48
CA ASP A 66 -3.41 8.04 -18.56
C ASP A 66 -4.41 6.91 -18.32
N MET A 67 -5.71 7.22 -18.23
CA MET A 67 -6.77 6.21 -18.18
C MET A 67 -6.82 5.38 -19.47
N GLU A 68 -6.72 6.02 -20.64
CA GLU A 68 -6.69 5.31 -21.92
C GLU A 68 -5.50 4.35 -22.01
N LYS A 69 -4.30 4.82 -21.64
CA LYS A 69 -3.10 3.98 -21.58
C LYS A 69 -3.26 2.79 -20.63
N ALA A 70 -3.82 3.02 -19.44
CA ALA A 70 -4.08 1.96 -18.47
C ALA A 70 -5.06 0.91 -19.02
N GLN A 71 -6.15 1.35 -19.65
CA GLN A 71 -7.14 0.45 -20.26
C GLN A 71 -6.55 -0.39 -21.40
N VAL A 72 -5.76 0.24 -22.29
CA VAL A 72 -5.07 -0.44 -23.39
C VAL A 72 -4.07 -1.47 -22.84
N PHE A 73 -3.32 -1.11 -21.81
CA PHE A 73 -2.40 -2.03 -21.14
C PHE A 73 -3.16 -3.26 -20.63
N ILE A 74 -4.21 -3.08 -19.83
CA ILE A 74 -4.99 -4.20 -19.27
C ILE A 74 -5.56 -5.09 -20.38
N GLU A 75 -6.17 -4.49 -21.40
CA GLU A 75 -6.73 -5.24 -22.53
C GLU A 75 -5.65 -6.06 -23.26
N SER A 76 -4.42 -5.53 -23.38
CA SER A 76 -3.31 -6.23 -24.03
C SER A 76 -2.73 -7.41 -23.22
N TYR A 77 -2.82 -7.37 -21.88
CA TYR A 77 -2.34 -8.44 -21.00
C TYR A 77 -3.45 -9.41 -20.56
N THR A 78 -4.72 -9.05 -20.77
CA THR A 78 -5.87 -9.85 -20.32
C THR A 78 -6.85 -10.12 -21.48
N CYS A 79 -8.08 -9.56 -21.45
CA CYS A 79 -9.04 -9.62 -22.54
C CYS A 79 -9.94 -8.37 -22.57
N PRO A 80 -10.68 -8.13 -23.67
CA PRO A 80 -11.49 -6.92 -23.82
C PRO A 80 -12.53 -6.70 -22.71
N ALA A 81 -13.04 -7.77 -22.11
CA ALA A 81 -14.00 -7.68 -21.00
C ALA A 81 -13.40 -7.05 -19.72
N TRP A 82 -12.07 -7.07 -19.58
CA TRP A 82 -11.34 -6.55 -18.44
C TRP A 82 -10.76 -5.15 -18.67
N LYS A 83 -10.99 -4.54 -19.83
CA LYS A 83 -10.46 -3.21 -20.17
C LYS A 83 -10.68 -2.15 -19.08
N ASN A 84 -11.86 -2.15 -18.43
CA ASN A 84 -12.19 -1.19 -17.38
C ASN A 84 -11.74 -1.62 -15.97
N SER A 85 -11.16 -2.81 -15.84
CA SER A 85 -10.72 -3.41 -14.57
C SER A 85 -9.28 -3.01 -14.23
N ILE A 86 -8.91 -1.75 -14.47
CA ILE A 86 -7.51 -1.26 -14.35
C ILE A 86 -6.93 -1.35 -12.94
N PHE A 87 -7.79 -1.42 -11.92
CA PHE A 87 -7.38 -1.55 -10.51
C PHE A 87 -7.47 -2.98 -9.99
N ALA A 88 -7.88 -3.94 -10.83
CA ALA A 88 -8.09 -5.33 -10.44
C ALA A 88 -7.02 -6.28 -11.00
N ALA A 89 -6.12 -5.80 -11.84
CA ALA A 89 -4.93 -6.57 -12.21
C ALA A 89 -3.92 -6.47 -11.07
N ASP A 90 -3.76 -7.57 -10.34
CA ASP A 90 -2.53 -7.82 -9.61
C ASP A 90 -1.43 -8.25 -10.61
N GLY A 91 -0.20 -7.86 -10.32
CA GLY A 91 0.98 -8.31 -11.07
C GLY A 91 1.40 -9.71 -10.66
#